data_AF-A0A0F9BV52-F1
#
_entry.id   AF-A0A0F9BV52-F1
#
_cell.length_a   1.000
_cell.length_b   1.000
_cell.length_c   1.000
_cell.angle_alpha   90.00
_cell.angle_beta   90.00
_cell.angle_gamma   90.00
#
_symmetry.space_group_name_H-M   'P 1'
#
loop_
_entity.id
_entity.type
_entity.pdbx_description
1 polymer ?
#
loop_
_entity_poly.entity_id
_entity_poly.type
_entity_poly.pdbx_seq_one_letter_code
_entity_poly.pdbx_strand_id
1 'polypeptide(L)'
;GHIEEPWELAQHMHVVSELQQRTGGFTEFVPLSFIPFQTMLGRTHGIEEISREDNLKHTAVFRLALGGEIRNLQASWVKMGIEVATESLRWGVNDLGGTLMEESVSRTAGSYHGVKLDPDELIAAARRTGRPPAQRDTLYRVIETY
;
A
#
# COMPACT_ATOMS: atom_id res chain seq x y z
N GLY A 1 -1.55 -10.08 6.37
CA GLY A 1 -0.60 -11.12 5.99
C GLY A 1 0.27 -11.42 7.18
N HIS A 2 -0.34 -11.94 8.22
CA HIS A 2 0.28 -12.34 9.47
C HIS A 2 -0.30 -13.68 9.93
N ILE A 3 -1.39 -13.64 10.68
CA ILE A 3 -2.10 -14.79 11.25
C ILE A 3 -3.56 -14.80 10.82
N GLU A 4 -3.99 -13.80 10.06
CA GLU A 4 -5.39 -13.68 9.68
C GLU A 4 -5.75 -14.69 8.58
N GLU A 5 -6.97 -15.19 8.67
CA GLU A 5 -7.57 -16.03 7.65
C GLU A 5 -8.21 -15.17 6.54
N PRO A 6 -8.37 -15.68 5.32
CA PRO A 6 -8.96 -14.92 4.21
C PRO A 6 -10.34 -14.32 4.52
N TRP A 7 -11.16 -15.00 5.34
CA TRP A 7 -12.47 -14.50 5.75
C TRP A 7 -12.38 -13.30 6.70
N GLU A 8 -11.31 -13.18 7.50
CA GLU A 8 -11.08 -12.03 8.38
C GLU A 8 -10.71 -10.78 7.55
N LEU A 9 -9.93 -10.96 6.48
CA LEU A 9 -9.69 -9.90 5.50
C LEU A 9 -10.98 -9.48 4.80
N ALA A 10 -11.82 -10.44 4.40
CA ALA A 10 -13.12 -10.16 3.80
C ALA A 10 -14.04 -9.38 4.75
N GLN A 11 -14.09 -9.77 6.02
CA GLN A 11 -14.86 -9.07 7.04
C GLN A 11 -14.33 -7.66 7.27
N HIS A 12 -13.01 -7.46 7.30
CA HIS A 12 -12.40 -6.14 7.41
C HIS A 12 -12.82 -5.23 6.25
N MET A 13 -12.72 -5.72 5.01
CA MET A 13 -13.16 -4.97 3.82
C MET A 13 -14.65 -4.63 3.87
N HIS A 14 -15.50 -5.56 4.33
CA HIS A 14 -16.93 -5.32 4.47
C HIS A 14 -17.20 -4.18 5.45
N VAL A 15 -16.59 -4.20 6.65
CA VAL A 15 -16.75 -3.13 7.65
C VAL A 15 -16.27 -1.78 7.12
N VAL A 16 -15.13 -1.74 6.43
CA VAL A 16 -14.60 -0.51 5.82
C VAL A 16 -15.56 0.02 4.75
N SER A 17 -16.08 -0.84 3.89
CA SER A 17 -17.04 -0.46 2.84
C SER A 17 -18.34 0.09 3.44
N GLU A 18 -18.95 -0.59 4.41
CA GLU A 18 -20.16 -0.12 5.08
C GLU A 18 -19.97 1.26 5.73
N LEU A 19 -18.83 1.46 6.40
CA LEU A 19 -18.53 2.75 7.02
C LEU A 19 -18.32 3.84 5.97
N GLN A 20 -17.66 3.52 4.85
CA GLN A 20 -17.48 4.46 3.75
C GLN A 20 -18.82 4.84 3.12
N GLN A 21 -19.71 3.89 2.86
CA GLN A 21 -21.03 4.16 2.30
C GLN A 21 -21.87 5.07 3.21
N ARG A 22 -21.70 4.95 4.54
CA ARG A 22 -22.42 5.78 5.52
C ARG A 22 -21.85 7.18 5.68
N THR A 23 -20.53 7.36 5.54
CA THR A 23 -19.85 8.60 5.97
C THR A 23 -19.11 9.31 4.85
N GLY A 24 -18.65 8.59 3.83
CA GLY A 24 -17.81 9.12 2.75
C GLY A 24 -16.44 9.65 3.20
N GLY A 25 -16.00 9.33 4.41
CA GLY A 25 -14.86 9.98 5.05
C GLY A 25 -13.48 9.46 4.63
N PHE A 26 -13.39 8.26 4.04
CA PHE A 26 -12.12 7.71 3.58
C PHE A 26 -11.74 8.28 2.22
N THR A 27 -10.54 8.86 2.16
CA THR A 27 -9.91 9.31 0.92
C THR A 27 -9.13 8.19 0.25
N GLU A 28 -8.58 7.25 1.03
CA GLU A 28 -7.71 6.18 0.55
C GLU A 28 -7.76 4.93 1.42
N PHE A 29 -7.34 3.81 0.85
CA PHE A 29 -7.03 2.57 1.54
C PHE A 29 -5.54 2.25 1.35
N VAL A 30 -4.84 1.88 2.42
CA VAL A 30 -3.41 1.59 2.40
C VAL A 30 -3.17 0.18 2.95
N PRO A 31 -2.95 -0.83 2.10
CA PRO A 31 -2.57 -2.16 2.58
C PRO A 31 -1.16 -2.13 3.16
N LEU A 32 -1.04 -2.63 4.40
CA LEU A 32 0.22 -2.71 5.12
C LEU A 32 0.56 -4.17 5.39
N SER A 33 1.52 -4.70 4.63
CA SER A 33 2.06 -6.03 4.88
C SER A 33 2.85 -6.05 6.18
N PHE A 34 2.72 -7.15 6.92
CA PHE A 34 3.35 -7.32 8.21
C PHE A 34 4.83 -7.63 8.02
N ILE A 35 5.69 -6.92 8.77
CA ILE A 35 7.14 -7.16 8.81
C ILE A 35 7.47 -7.92 10.10
N PRO A 36 7.79 -9.22 10.04
CA PRO A 36 7.86 -10.05 11.24
C PRO A 36 9.20 -9.96 12.00
N PHE A 37 10.29 -9.56 11.33
CA PHE A 37 11.68 -9.82 11.76
C PHE A 37 12.04 -9.41 13.19
N GLN A 38 11.62 -8.23 13.63
CA GLN A 38 11.92 -7.71 14.98
C GLN A 38 10.68 -7.52 15.85
N THR A 39 9.65 -8.34 15.65
CA THR A 39 8.38 -8.23 16.39
C THR A 39 8.14 -9.43 17.30
N MET A 40 7.52 -9.22 18.47
CA MET A 40 7.13 -10.34 19.33
C MET A 40 6.13 -11.27 18.63
N LEU A 41 5.14 -10.70 17.96
CA LEU A 41 4.11 -11.47 17.24
C LEU A 41 4.74 -12.40 16.19
N GLY A 42 5.68 -11.88 15.39
CA GLY A 42 6.39 -12.67 14.38
C GLY A 42 7.16 -13.84 14.99
N ARG A 43 7.88 -13.60 16.09
CA ARG A 43 8.66 -14.63 16.79
C ARG A 43 7.78 -15.68 17.47
N THR A 44 6.71 -15.26 18.15
CA THR A 44 5.82 -16.15 18.90
C THR A 44 5.05 -17.10 17.97
N HIS A 45 4.63 -16.62 16.80
CA HIS A 45 3.78 -17.37 15.89
C HIS A 45 4.50 -17.90 14.64
N GLY A 46 5.82 -17.70 14.52
CA GLY A 46 6.59 -18.16 13.36
C GLY A 46 6.12 -17.52 12.05
N ILE A 47 5.69 -16.26 12.09
CA ILE A 47 5.12 -15.57 10.94
C ILE A 47 6.25 -15.20 9.99
N GLU A 48 6.10 -15.56 8.72
CA GLU A 48 6.98 -15.15 7.64
C GLU A 48 6.40 -13.94 6.89
N GLU A 49 7.28 -13.17 6.26
CA GLU A 49 6.84 -12.09 5.37
C GLU A 49 6.15 -12.70 4.16
N ILE A 50 4.99 -12.16 3.79
CA ILE A 50 4.25 -12.66 2.62
C ILE A 50 5.05 -12.42 1.34
N SER A 51 4.83 -13.28 0.34
CA SER A 51 5.54 -13.16 -0.94
C SER A 51 5.23 -11.85 -1.66
N ARG A 52 6.10 -11.47 -2.60
CA ARG A 52 5.85 -10.32 -3.50
C ARG A 52 4.59 -10.54 -4.34
N GLU A 53 4.30 -11.77 -4.73
CA GLU A 53 3.11 -12.12 -5.49
C GLU A 53 1.84 -11.96 -4.65
N ASP A 54 1.86 -12.41 -3.38
CA ASP A 54 0.71 -12.27 -2.49
C ASP A 54 0.43 -10.80 -2.13
N ASN A 55 1.48 -9.99 -2.01
CA ASN A 55 1.36 -8.53 -1.94
C ASN A 55 0.57 -7.96 -3.13
N LEU A 56 0.88 -8.38 -4.37
CA LEU A 56 0.18 -7.93 -5.57
C LEU A 56 -1.26 -8.47 -5.66
N LYS A 57 -1.47 -9.73 -5.28
CA LYS A 57 -2.83 -10.32 -5.17
C LYS A 57 -3.68 -9.53 -4.19
N HIS A 58 -3.13 -9.17 -3.03
CA HIS A 58 -3.81 -8.33 -2.06
C HIS A 58 -4.23 -6.99 -2.66
N THR A 59 -3.34 -6.26 -3.35
CA THR A 59 -3.73 -4.98 -3.96
C THR A 59 -4.86 -5.13 -4.98
N ALA A 60 -4.84 -6.20 -5.79
CA ALA A 60 -5.92 -6.47 -6.74
C ALA A 60 -7.24 -6.82 -6.05
N VAL A 61 -7.20 -7.66 -5.01
CA VAL A 61 -8.39 -8.00 -4.21
C VAL A 61 -8.97 -6.76 -3.54
N PHE A 62 -8.14 -5.91 -2.93
CA PHE A 62 -8.60 -4.66 -2.31
C PHE A 62 -9.22 -3.70 -3.33
N ARG A 63 -8.63 -3.59 -4.53
CA ARG A 63 -9.22 -2.82 -5.64
C ARG A 63 -10.59 -3.36 -6.03
N LEU A 64 -10.75 -4.67 -6.17
CA LEU A 64 -12.02 -5.28 -6.55
C LEU A 64 -13.09 -5.13 -5.46
N ALA A 65 -12.69 -5.24 -4.19
CA ALA A 65 -13.61 -5.20 -3.05
C ALA A 65 -14.03 -3.79 -2.64
N LEU A 66 -13.13 -2.80 -2.72
CA LEU A 66 -13.34 -1.45 -2.19
C LEU A 66 -13.36 -0.37 -3.27
N GLY A 67 -13.00 -0.69 -4.52
CA GLY A 67 -12.79 0.30 -5.56
C GLY A 67 -14.03 1.09 -5.99
N GLY A 68 -15.23 0.60 -5.67
CA GLY A 68 -16.49 1.31 -5.89
C GLY A 68 -16.69 2.48 -4.91
N GLU A 69 -16.23 2.32 -3.67
CA GLU A 69 -16.48 3.25 -2.56
C GLU A 69 -15.23 4.08 -2.18
N ILE A 70 -14.04 3.48 -2.29
CA ILE A 70 -12.75 4.11 -1.97
C ILE A 70 -11.90 4.11 -3.26
N ARG A 71 -11.84 5.28 -3.89
CA ARG A 71 -11.14 5.43 -5.18
C ARG A 71 -9.64 5.19 -5.08
N ASN A 72 -9.01 5.65 -4.00
CA ASN A 72 -7.55 5.64 -3.91
C ASN A 72 -7.05 4.41 -3.14
N LEU A 73 -6.20 3.65 -3.80
CA LEU A 73 -5.46 2.54 -3.21
C LEU A 73 -3.98 2.89 -3.27
N GLN A 74 -3.36 3.08 -2.12
CA GLN A 74 -1.97 3.52 -2.00
C GLN A 74 -1.04 2.33 -1.71
N ALA A 75 0.01 2.16 -2.51
CA ALA A 75 1.07 1.21 -2.22
C ALA A 75 1.98 1.72 -1.10
N SER A 76 2.32 0.85 -0.15
CA SER A 76 3.35 1.12 0.85
C SER A 76 4.70 0.62 0.36
N TRP A 77 5.40 1.43 -0.45
CA TRP A 77 6.71 1.05 -1.02
C TRP A 77 7.78 0.78 0.05
N VAL A 78 7.63 1.32 1.26
CA VAL A 78 8.49 1.02 2.42
C VAL A 78 8.31 -0.39 3.00
N LYS A 79 7.14 -0.99 2.77
CA LYS A 79 6.86 -2.39 3.13
C LYS A 79 7.15 -3.32 1.96
N MET A 80 6.79 -2.93 0.74
CA MET A 80 6.79 -3.80 -0.43
C MET A 80 8.09 -3.71 -1.27
N GLY A 81 8.88 -2.65 -1.10
CA GLY A 81 9.91 -2.25 -2.03
C GLY A 81 9.36 -1.48 -3.24
N ILE A 82 10.19 -0.61 -3.83
CA ILE A 82 9.78 0.26 -4.94
C ILE A 82 9.43 -0.54 -6.20
N GLU A 83 10.06 -1.68 -6.44
CA GLU A 83 9.79 -2.52 -7.61
C GLU A 83 8.40 -3.14 -7.54
N VAL A 84 8.01 -3.68 -6.38
CA VAL A 84 6.68 -4.27 -6.18
C VAL A 84 5.61 -3.18 -6.14
N ALA A 85 5.89 -2.03 -5.49
CA ALA A 85 5.01 -0.88 -5.53
C ALA A 85 4.80 -0.36 -6.96
N THR A 86 5.85 -0.33 -7.79
CA THR A 86 5.76 0.02 -9.21
C THR A 86 4.83 -0.97 -9.93
N GLU A 87 5.07 -2.28 -9.80
CA GLU A 87 4.24 -3.30 -10.45
C GLU A 87 2.78 -3.24 -10.01
N SER A 88 2.53 -2.91 -8.74
CA SER A 88 1.16 -2.81 -8.19
C SER A 88 0.27 -1.79 -8.92
N LEU A 89 0.83 -0.83 -9.67
CA LEU A 89 0.06 0.09 -10.54
C LEU A 89 -0.69 -0.63 -11.68
N ARG A 90 -0.27 -1.85 -12.01
CA ARG A 90 -0.98 -2.77 -12.92
C ARG A 90 -2.04 -3.61 -12.18
N TRP A 91 -1.95 -3.67 -10.86
CA TRP A 91 -2.78 -4.49 -9.96
C TRP A 91 -3.75 -3.65 -9.13
N GLY A 92 -4.15 -2.48 -9.64
CA GLY A 92 -5.20 -1.66 -9.05
C GLY A 92 -4.73 -0.55 -8.11
N VAL A 93 -3.44 -0.46 -7.79
CA VAL A 93 -2.90 0.73 -7.09
C VAL A 93 -2.94 1.93 -8.04
N ASN A 94 -3.27 3.10 -7.50
CA ASN A 94 -3.23 4.36 -8.25
C ASN A 94 -2.41 5.45 -7.56
N ASP A 95 -1.70 5.08 -6.50
CA ASP A 95 -0.97 6.01 -5.65
C ASP A 95 0.26 5.31 -5.06
N LEU A 96 1.44 5.86 -5.35
CA LEU A 96 2.71 5.36 -4.82
C LEU A 96 3.07 6.03 -3.48
N GLY A 97 2.18 6.83 -2.91
CA GLY A 97 2.41 7.55 -1.66
C GLY A 97 3.36 8.73 -1.81
N GLY A 98 3.80 9.26 -0.66
CA GLY A 98 4.69 10.41 -0.58
C GLY A 98 6.17 10.04 -0.47
N THR A 99 7.02 11.05 -0.63
CA THR A 99 8.43 10.96 -0.30
C THR A 99 8.59 10.97 1.23
N LEU A 100 9.19 9.91 1.76
CA LEU A 100 9.52 9.84 3.19
C LEU A 100 10.95 10.36 3.35
N MET A 101 11.15 11.34 4.23
CA MET A 101 12.48 11.90 4.51
C MET A 101 13.25 11.05 5.54
N GLU A 102 12.53 10.45 6.50
CA GLU A 102 13.04 9.44 7.43
C GLU A 102 11.88 8.55 7.91
N GLU A 103 11.93 7.25 7.65
CA GLU A 103 11.00 6.30 8.26
C GLU A 103 11.70 5.46 9.34
N SER A 104 11.54 5.86 10.60
CA SER A 104 12.16 5.17 11.75
C SER A 104 11.40 3.89 12.15
N VAL A 105 10.07 3.86 12.02
CA VAL A 105 9.23 2.74 12.50
C VAL A 105 9.47 1.46 11.72
N SER A 106 9.45 1.50 10.38
CA SER A 106 9.72 0.32 9.55
C SER A 106 11.17 -0.16 9.68
N ARG A 107 12.13 0.75 9.89
CA ARG A 107 13.51 0.42 10.20
C ARG A 107 13.65 -0.31 11.54
N THR A 108 13.00 0.19 12.59
CA THR A 108 12.98 -0.46 13.91
C THR A 108 12.29 -1.83 13.88
N ALA A 109 11.38 -2.07 12.92
CA ALA A 109 10.80 -3.39 12.68
C ALA A 109 11.69 -4.33 11.84
N GLY A 110 12.79 -3.83 11.26
CA GLY A 110 13.73 -4.59 10.43
C GLY A 110 13.49 -4.53 8.92
N SER A 111 12.74 -3.56 8.40
CA SER A 111 12.60 -3.36 6.95
C SER A 111 13.94 -3.03 6.30
N TYR A 112 14.23 -3.67 5.16
CA TYR A 112 15.39 -3.36 4.31
C TYR A 112 15.05 -2.41 3.15
N HIS A 113 13.77 -2.11 2.95
CA HIS A 113 13.32 -1.24 1.86
C HIS A 113 13.52 0.24 2.21
N GLY A 114 13.84 1.04 1.18
CA GLY A 114 14.51 2.34 1.25
C GLY A 114 14.06 3.31 2.35
N VAL A 115 15.02 4.07 2.87
CA VAL A 115 14.81 5.06 3.95
C VAL A 115 14.37 6.44 3.45
N LYS A 116 14.51 6.66 2.15
CA LYS A 116 14.14 7.86 1.40
C LYS A 116 13.89 7.46 -0.05
N LEU A 117 12.92 8.10 -0.68
CA LEU A 117 12.68 7.99 -2.12
C LEU A 117 12.41 9.38 -2.66
N ASP A 118 13.15 9.80 -3.68
CA ASP A 118 13.05 11.13 -4.26
C ASP A 118 11.88 11.22 -5.25
N PRO A 119 11.27 12.42 -5.46
CA PRO A 119 10.11 12.55 -6.35
C PRO A 119 10.36 12.02 -7.77
N ASP A 120 11.56 12.24 -8.30
CA ASP A 120 11.96 11.76 -9.64
C ASP A 120 11.91 10.23 -9.75
N GLU A 121 12.18 9.51 -8.65
CA GLU A 121 12.10 8.04 -8.62
C GLU A 121 10.64 7.56 -8.66
N LEU A 122 9.72 8.24 -7.96
CA LEU A 122 8.28 7.97 -8.03
C LEU A 122 7.72 8.26 -9.43
N ILE A 123 8.13 9.38 -10.03
CA ILE A 123 7.74 9.77 -11.39
C ILE A 123 8.24 8.72 -12.38
N ALA A 124 9.51 8.30 -12.27
CA ALA A 124 10.08 7.26 -13.12
C ALA A 124 9.34 5.92 -12.94
N ALA A 125 9.02 5.53 -11.71
CA ALA A 125 8.25 4.32 -11.41
C ALA A 125 6.89 4.33 -12.11
N ALA A 126 6.11 5.40 -11.97
CA ALA A 126 4.82 5.54 -12.65
C ALA A 126 4.95 5.45 -14.18
N ARG A 127 5.91 6.18 -14.77
CA ARG A 127 6.16 6.19 -16.23
C ARG A 127 6.53 4.80 -16.77
N ARG A 128 7.32 4.00 -16.04
CA ARG A 128 7.68 2.61 -16.43
C ARG A 128 6.45 1.71 -16.61
N THR A 129 5.33 2.03 -15.97
CA THR A 129 4.08 1.27 -16.11
C THR A 129 3.13 1.82 -17.18
N GLY A 130 3.52 2.90 -17.87
CA GLY A 130 2.68 3.60 -18.84
C GLY A 130 1.56 4.42 -18.19
N ARG A 131 1.65 4.71 -16.89
CA ARG A 131 0.69 5.54 -16.16
C ARG A 131 1.15 7.00 -16.12
N PRO A 132 0.26 7.98 -16.30
CA PRO A 132 0.62 9.39 -16.17
C PRO A 132 0.90 9.74 -14.70
N PRO A 133 2.10 10.22 -14.36
CA PRO A 133 2.42 10.67 -13.01
C PRO A 133 1.79 12.03 -12.69
N ALA A 134 1.31 12.19 -11.46
CA ALA A 134 0.82 13.46 -10.95
C ALA A 134 1.19 13.62 -9.47
N GLN A 135 1.63 14.82 -9.09
CA GLN A 135 1.73 15.22 -7.70
C GLN A 135 0.33 15.58 -7.19
N ARG A 136 -0.03 15.06 -6.03
CA ARG A 136 -1.32 15.31 -5.36
C ARG A 136 -1.12 15.99 -4.00
N ASP A 137 -2.15 16.65 -3.52
CA ASP A 137 -2.27 16.97 -2.10
C ASP A 137 -2.91 15.82 -1.30
N THR A 138 -3.13 16.05 0.00
CA THR A 138 -3.75 15.08 0.91
C THR A 138 -5.22 14.77 0.56
N LEU A 139 -5.89 15.63 -0.20
CA LEU A 139 -7.27 15.46 -0.67
C LEU A 139 -7.33 14.95 -2.11
N TYR A 140 -6.21 14.44 -2.65
CA TYR A 140 -6.10 13.92 -4.02
C TYR A 140 -6.40 14.95 -5.10
N ARG A 141 -6.24 16.25 -4.82
CA ARG A 141 -6.25 17.29 -5.84
C ARG A 141 -4.90 17.28 -6.55
N VAL A 142 -4.93 17.26 -7.88
CA VAL A 142 -3.71 17.33 -8.70
C VAL A 142 -3.10 18.72 -8.55
N ILE A 143 -1.84 18.75 -8.14
CA ILE A 143 -1.01 19.95 -8.04
C ILE A 143 -0.24 20.14 -9.36
N GLU A 144 0.37 19.07 -9.85
CA GLU A 144 1.23 19.07 -11.04
C GLU A 144 1.17 17.70 -11.74
N THR A 145 1.34 17.69 -13.07
CA THR A 145 1.41 16.49 -13.91
C THR A 145 2.76 16.43 -14.62
N TYR A 146 3.34 15.23 -14.80
CA TYR A 146 4.67 15.05 -15.42
C TYR A 146 4.64 14.16 -16.66
#